data_AF-A0A5J4NL41-F1
#
_entry.id   AF-A0A5J4NL41-F1
#
_cell.length_a   1.000
_cell.length_b   1.000
_cell.length_c   1.000
_cell.angle_alpha   90.00
_cell.angle_beta   90.00
_cell.angle_gamma   90.00
#
_symmetry.space_group_name_H-M   'P 1'
#
loop_
_entity.id
_entity.type
_entity.pdbx_description
1 polymer ?
#
loop_
_entity_poly.entity_id
_entity_poly.type
_entity_poly.pdbx_seq_one_letter_code
_entity_poly.pdbx_strand_id
1 'polypeptide(L)'
;MPKFGTQTARCHCKHLAAEHSVKPPNFCSKPNCMCAGFKTSVNCDCGIEFYKHRMVMETTQERLARGRPIGKPCPYQAMGGLTGFASLSPGISRMEESGAGGMLTKEELNAPITSNDHPFLRTQAQAVYAYKLAQNDLKGAERERPEVESQMRRPGESELDYYERRYQEREKAKYVRKPAIKKP
;
A
#
# COMPACT_ATOMS: atom_id res chain seq x y z
N MET A 1 -17.95 -23.27 -13.37
CA MET A 1 -16.52 -23.17 -13.00
C MET A 1 -16.17 -24.29 -12.04
N PRO A 2 -15.08 -25.04 -12.26
CA PRO A 2 -14.60 -26.03 -11.30
C PRO A 2 -14.27 -25.36 -9.97
N LYS A 3 -14.75 -25.92 -8.86
CA LYS A 3 -14.44 -25.43 -7.51
C LYS A 3 -13.06 -25.94 -7.14
N PHE A 4 -12.02 -25.17 -7.44
CA PHE A 4 -10.68 -25.45 -6.92
C PHE A 4 -10.71 -25.35 -5.38
N GLY A 5 -10.16 -26.37 -4.70
CA GLY A 5 -10.24 -26.57 -3.24
C GLY A 5 -9.71 -25.40 -2.39
N THR A 6 -9.91 -25.47 -1.06
CA THR A 6 -9.49 -24.54 0.04
C THR A 6 -9.64 -23.02 -0.13
N GLN A 7 -9.93 -22.49 -1.33
CA GLN A 7 -9.95 -21.06 -1.66
C GLN A 7 -11.35 -20.46 -1.75
N THR A 8 -12.41 -21.26 -1.59
CA THR A 8 -13.77 -20.70 -1.59
C THR A 8 -13.99 -19.92 -0.29
N ALA A 9 -14.25 -18.62 -0.39
CA ALA A 9 -14.53 -17.77 0.77
C ALA A 9 -15.71 -18.34 1.59
N ARG A 10 -15.47 -18.57 2.88
CA ARG A 10 -16.45 -19.10 3.82
C ARG A 10 -16.74 -18.09 4.91
N CYS A 11 -17.97 -18.13 5.41
CA CYS A 11 -18.34 -17.40 6.62
C CYS A 11 -17.56 -17.94 7.84
N HIS A 12 -17.50 -17.18 8.94
CA HIS A 12 -16.99 -17.66 10.23
C HIS A 12 -17.72 -18.93 10.71
N CYS A 13 -18.98 -19.13 10.32
CA CYS A 13 -19.70 -20.37 10.56
C CYS A 13 -19.32 -21.52 9.61
N LYS A 14 -18.24 -21.38 8.81
CA LYS A 14 -17.69 -22.33 7.82
C LYS A 14 -18.57 -22.65 6.62
N HIS A 15 -19.76 -22.06 6.54
CA HIS A 15 -20.71 -22.20 5.43
C HIS A 15 -20.36 -21.29 4.24
N LEU A 16 -20.81 -21.67 3.06
CA LEU A 16 -20.56 -20.97 1.81
C LEU A 16 -21.42 -19.70 1.68
N ALA A 17 -21.00 -18.75 0.84
CA ALA A 17 -21.79 -17.55 0.55
C ALA A 17 -23.17 -17.88 -0.04
N ALA A 18 -23.27 -18.95 -0.85
CA ALA A 18 -24.54 -19.44 -1.41
C ALA A 18 -25.52 -19.97 -0.35
N GLU A 19 -25.04 -20.26 0.86
CA GLU A 19 -25.85 -20.72 1.99
C GLU A 19 -26.26 -19.56 2.91
N HIS A 20 -26.15 -18.32 2.43
CA HIS A 20 -26.58 -17.11 3.12
C HIS A 20 -27.54 -16.32 2.24
N SER A 21 -28.42 -15.52 2.86
CA SER A 21 -29.33 -14.65 2.14
C SER A 21 -28.57 -13.54 1.40
N VAL A 22 -29.07 -13.17 0.22
CA VAL A 22 -28.54 -12.04 -0.57
C VAL A 22 -28.88 -10.69 0.08
N LYS A 23 -29.97 -10.67 0.86
CA LYS A 23 -30.42 -9.45 1.56
C LYS A 23 -29.63 -9.27 2.86
N PRO A 24 -29.16 -8.04 3.14
CA PRO A 24 -28.54 -7.73 4.41
C PRO A 24 -29.53 -8.03 5.56
N PRO A 25 -29.06 -8.59 6.68
CA PRO A 25 -27.67 -8.77 7.09
C PRO A 25 -26.98 -10.07 6.62
N ASN A 26 -27.52 -10.76 5.61
CA ASN A 26 -26.97 -11.98 5.00
C ASN A 26 -26.96 -13.18 5.96
N PHE A 27 -28.13 -13.55 6.50
CA PHE A 27 -28.26 -14.66 7.44
C PHE A 27 -28.00 -16.01 6.78
N CYS A 28 -27.43 -16.95 7.54
CA CYS A 28 -27.20 -18.32 7.07
C CYS A 28 -28.52 -19.10 7.02
N SER A 29 -28.71 -19.87 5.95
CA SER A 29 -29.89 -20.72 5.72
C SER A 29 -29.73 -22.14 6.28
N LYS A 30 -28.57 -22.46 6.90
CA LYS A 30 -28.33 -23.79 7.47
C LYS A 30 -29.00 -23.96 8.83
N PRO A 31 -29.57 -25.14 9.12
CA PRO A 31 -30.17 -25.42 10.42
C PRO A 31 -29.09 -25.33 11.51
N ASN A 32 -29.47 -24.81 12.68
CA ASN A 32 -28.62 -24.64 13.87
C ASN A 32 -27.43 -23.65 13.71
N CYS A 33 -27.44 -22.81 12.68
CA CYS A 33 -26.44 -21.76 12.51
C CYS A 33 -26.98 -20.40 13.01
N MET A 34 -26.35 -19.83 14.06
CA MET A 34 -26.73 -18.52 14.62
C MET A 34 -25.74 -17.40 14.25
N CYS A 35 -25.18 -17.43 13.03
CA CYS A 35 -24.30 -16.36 12.61
C CYS A 35 -25.08 -15.06 12.38
N ALA A 36 -24.51 -13.93 12.79
CA ALA A 36 -25.15 -12.61 12.63
C ALA A 36 -25.21 -12.12 11.18
N GLY A 37 -24.54 -12.83 10.26
CA GLY A 37 -24.38 -12.44 8.86
C GLY A 37 -23.14 -13.07 8.23
N PHE A 38 -23.09 -13.10 6.90
CA PHE A 38 -21.91 -13.59 6.19
C PHE A 38 -20.68 -12.72 6.49
N LYS A 39 -19.71 -13.29 7.20
CA LYS A 39 -18.44 -12.64 7.58
C LYS A 39 -17.28 -13.57 7.28
N THR A 40 -16.34 -13.14 6.45
CA THR A 40 -15.18 -13.92 6.03
C THR A 40 -13.92 -13.43 6.74
N SER A 41 -13.05 -14.33 7.19
CA SER A 41 -11.72 -14.00 7.71
C SER A 41 -10.69 -13.71 6.61
N VAL A 42 -11.13 -13.54 5.36
CA VAL A 42 -10.27 -13.15 4.24
C VAL A 42 -9.92 -11.67 4.42
N ASN A 43 -8.63 -11.37 4.43
CA ASN A 43 -8.12 -10.01 4.50
C ASN A 43 -7.91 -9.48 3.08
N CYS A 44 -8.27 -8.22 2.86
CA CYS A 44 -7.85 -7.49 1.68
C CYS A 44 -6.35 -7.15 1.81
N ASP A 45 -5.68 -6.86 0.69
CA ASP A 45 -4.28 -6.42 0.67
C ASP A 45 -4.02 -5.15 1.50
N CYS A 46 -5.07 -4.38 1.81
CA CYS A 46 -5.00 -3.26 2.74
C CYS A 46 -4.88 -3.68 4.23
N GLY A 47 -4.95 -4.98 4.53
CA GLY A 47 -4.88 -5.54 5.89
C GLY A 47 -6.21 -5.57 6.64
N ILE A 48 -7.29 -5.04 6.07
CA ILE A 48 -8.63 -5.02 6.67
C ILE A 48 -9.43 -6.25 6.21
N GLU A 49 -10.31 -6.80 7.06
CA GLU A 49 -11.15 -7.93 6.66
C GLU A 49 -12.15 -7.54 5.55
N PHE A 50 -12.40 -8.46 4.62
CA PHE A 50 -13.24 -8.19 3.44
C PHE A 50 -14.66 -7.75 3.80
N TYR A 51 -15.26 -8.29 4.86
CA TYR A 51 -16.63 -7.95 5.26
C TYR A 51 -16.79 -6.50 5.78
N LYS A 52 -15.70 -5.81 6.15
CA LYS A 52 -15.72 -4.38 6.51
C LYS A 52 -15.66 -3.47 5.29
N HIS A 53 -15.37 -4.02 4.11
CA HIS A 53 -15.35 -3.25 2.88
C HIS A 53 -16.77 -2.98 2.41
N ARG A 54 -16.99 -1.77 1.91
CA ARG A 54 -18.19 -1.41 1.18
C ARG A 54 -17.83 -1.31 -0.29
N MET A 55 -18.59 -1.98 -1.15
CA MET A 55 -18.50 -1.77 -2.59
C MET A 55 -19.03 -0.37 -2.91
N VAL A 56 -18.22 0.42 -3.62
CA VAL A 56 -18.59 1.75 -4.11
C VAL A 56 -18.66 1.66 -5.63
N MET A 57 -19.85 1.88 -6.18
CA MET A 57 -20.06 2.07 -7.61
C MET A 57 -20.18 3.57 -7.83
N GLU A 58 -19.29 4.15 -8.62
CA GLU A 58 -19.28 5.59 -8.91
C GLU A 58 -18.99 5.82 -10.39
N THR A 59 -19.50 6.94 -10.91
CA THR A 59 -19.15 7.40 -12.26
C THR A 59 -17.77 8.06 -12.26
N THR A 60 -17.17 8.22 -13.44
CA THR A 60 -15.91 8.96 -13.60
C THR A 60 -16.04 10.41 -13.10
N GLN A 61 -17.16 11.06 -13.36
CA GLN A 61 -17.43 12.43 -12.90
C GLN A 61 -17.52 12.51 -11.36
N GLU A 62 -18.23 11.59 -10.72
CA GLU A 62 -18.30 11.50 -9.26
C GLU A 62 -16.94 11.26 -8.61
N ARG A 63 -16.11 10.41 -9.23
CA ARG A 63 -14.77 10.12 -8.74
C ARG A 63 -13.85 11.34 -8.83
N LEU A 64 -13.93 12.09 -9.93
CA LEU A 64 -13.20 13.36 -10.10
C LEU A 64 -13.61 14.36 -9.03
N ALA A 65 -14.92 14.52 -8.79
CA ALA A 65 -15.46 15.45 -7.81
C ALA A 65 -15.00 15.15 -6.38
N ARG A 66 -14.70 13.88 -6.07
CA ARG A 66 -14.10 13.44 -4.79
C ARG A 66 -12.58 13.61 -4.73
N GLY A 67 -11.95 14.17 -5.77
CA GLY A 67 -10.50 14.34 -5.86
C GLY A 67 -9.73 13.02 -5.96
N ARG A 68 -10.36 11.94 -6.42
CA ARG A 68 -9.71 10.63 -6.57
C ARG A 68 -9.12 10.48 -7.97
N PRO A 69 -7.98 9.77 -8.12
CA PRO A 69 -7.39 9.54 -9.42
C PRO A 69 -8.33 8.74 -10.34
N ILE A 70 -8.34 9.12 -11.61
CA ILE A 70 -9.08 8.45 -12.68
C ILE A 70 -8.08 7.85 -13.64
N GLY A 71 -8.26 6.57 -13.95
CA GLY A 71 -7.44 5.87 -14.92
C GLY A 71 -7.70 6.33 -16.35
N LYS A 72 -6.80 5.97 -17.26
CA LYS A 72 -6.98 6.21 -18.70
C LYS A 72 -8.21 5.46 -19.20
N PRO A 73 -8.96 6.01 -20.17
CA PRO A 73 -10.07 5.27 -20.76
C PRO A 73 -9.54 3.99 -21.42
N CYS A 74 -10.23 2.87 -21.18
CA CYS A 74 -9.87 1.61 -21.82
C CYS A 74 -10.19 1.70 -23.32
N PRO A 75 -9.23 1.43 -24.23
CA PRO A 75 -9.47 1.52 -25.67
C PRO A 75 -10.52 0.50 -26.16
N TYR A 76 -10.75 -0.58 -25.41
CA TYR A 76 -11.79 -1.57 -25.71
C TYR A 76 -12.65 -1.85 -24.46
N GLN A 77 -13.86 -1.30 -24.44
CA GLN A 77 -14.75 -1.28 -23.27
C GLN A 77 -15.13 -2.68 -22.76
N ALA A 78 -15.11 -3.71 -23.62
CA ALA A 78 -15.40 -5.09 -23.22
C ALA A 78 -14.31 -5.73 -22.35
N MET A 79 -13.11 -5.15 -22.25
CA MET A 79 -12.03 -5.64 -21.35
C MET A 79 -12.23 -5.26 -19.88
N GLY A 80 -13.35 -4.64 -19.51
CA GLY A 80 -13.71 -4.44 -18.10
C GLY A 80 -12.75 -3.57 -17.30
N GLY A 81 -12.14 -2.56 -17.94
CA GLY A 81 -11.24 -1.61 -17.28
C GLY A 81 -9.78 -2.04 -17.18
N LEU A 82 -9.39 -3.15 -17.84
CA LEU A 82 -7.99 -3.49 -18.05
C LEU A 82 -7.38 -2.52 -19.08
N THR A 83 -6.55 -1.60 -18.63
CA THR A 83 -5.87 -0.61 -19.50
C THR A 83 -4.40 -0.96 -19.73
N GLY A 84 -3.86 -1.93 -18.99
CA GLY A 84 -2.51 -2.45 -19.11
C GLY A 84 -2.24 -3.57 -18.09
N PHE A 85 -1.02 -4.13 -18.07
CA PHE A 85 -0.66 -5.20 -17.13
C PHE A 85 -0.73 -4.78 -15.65
N ALA A 86 -0.45 -3.51 -15.36
CA ALA A 86 -0.59 -2.97 -14.02
C ALA A 86 -2.05 -2.95 -13.52
N SER A 87 -3.05 -3.02 -14.41
CA SER A 87 -4.45 -3.19 -14.01
C SER A 87 -4.76 -4.56 -13.39
N LEU A 88 -3.82 -5.51 -13.43
CA LEU A 88 -3.94 -6.80 -12.73
C LEU A 88 -3.49 -6.72 -11.27
N SER A 89 -2.63 -5.75 -10.91
CA SER A 89 -2.20 -5.62 -9.53
C SER A 89 -3.27 -4.95 -8.67
N PRO A 90 -3.29 -5.20 -7.35
CA PRO A 90 -4.17 -4.50 -6.42
C PRO A 90 -3.95 -2.98 -6.47
N GLY A 91 -5.01 -2.18 -6.30
CA GLY A 91 -4.93 -0.72 -6.41
C GLY A 91 -3.91 -0.05 -5.50
N ILE A 92 -3.62 -0.65 -4.33
CA ILE A 92 -2.59 -0.15 -3.39
C ILE A 92 -1.17 -0.37 -3.90
N SER A 93 -0.96 -1.38 -4.74
CA SER A 93 0.34 -1.74 -5.32
C SER A 93 0.52 -1.15 -6.72
N ARG A 94 -0.51 -0.51 -7.28
CA ARG A 94 -0.44 0.17 -8.58
C ARG A 94 0.34 1.48 -8.45
N MET A 95 1.53 1.51 -9.04
CA MET A 95 2.41 2.69 -9.07
C MET A 95 2.08 3.68 -10.20
N GLU A 96 1.05 3.41 -11.00
CA GLU A 96 0.59 4.29 -12.08
C GLU A 96 -0.41 5.34 -11.57
N GLU A 97 -0.70 6.34 -12.41
CA GLU A 97 -1.62 7.45 -12.12
C GLU A 97 -3.02 7.01 -11.65
N SER A 98 -3.47 5.80 -12.05
CA SER A 98 -4.77 5.24 -11.66
C SER A 98 -4.81 4.63 -10.25
N GLY A 99 -3.65 4.38 -9.65
CA GLY A 99 -3.46 3.67 -8.39
C GLY A 99 -2.89 4.53 -7.26
N ALA A 100 -2.27 3.88 -6.28
CA ALA A 100 -1.58 4.56 -5.19
C ALA A 100 -0.44 5.47 -5.67
N GLY A 101 0.22 5.13 -6.79
CA GLY A 101 1.25 5.98 -7.38
C GLY A 101 0.76 7.35 -7.84
N GLY A 102 -0.51 7.45 -8.26
CA GLY A 102 -1.15 8.72 -8.60
C GLY A 102 -1.46 9.62 -7.39
N MET A 103 -1.35 9.11 -6.17
CA MET A 103 -1.54 9.89 -4.95
C MET A 103 -0.27 10.56 -4.47
N LEU A 104 0.91 10.08 -4.89
CA LEU A 104 2.17 10.73 -4.56
C LEU A 104 2.44 11.86 -5.55
N THR A 105 2.75 13.03 -5.00
CA THR A 105 3.29 14.14 -5.79
C THR A 105 4.66 13.77 -6.35
N LYS A 106 5.07 14.41 -7.45
CA LYS A 106 6.44 14.25 -8.00
C LYS A 106 7.51 14.58 -6.96
N GLU A 107 7.20 15.47 -6.03
CA GLU A 107 8.09 15.87 -4.95
C GLU A 107 8.23 14.75 -3.91
N GLU A 108 7.14 14.08 -3.53
CA GLU A 108 7.15 12.93 -2.63
C GLU A 108 7.83 11.72 -3.25
N LEU A 109 7.61 11.45 -4.54
CA LEU A 109 8.24 10.33 -5.25
C LEU A 109 9.77 10.51 -5.38
N ASN A 110 10.23 11.75 -5.56
CA ASN A 110 11.64 12.10 -5.67
C ASN A 110 12.27 12.53 -4.33
N ALA A 111 11.55 12.36 -3.22
CA ALA A 111 12.07 12.68 -1.90
C ALA A 111 13.23 11.74 -1.56
N PRO A 112 14.30 12.25 -0.91
CA PRO A 112 15.42 11.40 -0.50
C PRO A 112 14.98 10.40 0.57
N ILE A 113 15.66 9.26 0.62
CA ILE A 113 15.41 8.23 1.62
C ILE A 113 15.91 8.74 2.99
N THR A 114 15.09 8.60 4.01
CA THR A 114 15.35 9.08 5.38
C THR A 114 15.21 7.98 6.42
N SER A 115 15.69 8.25 7.62
CA SER A 115 15.62 7.33 8.77
C SER A 115 14.19 6.97 9.23
N ASN A 116 13.20 7.80 8.89
CA ASN A 116 11.78 7.59 9.18
C ASN A 116 11.06 6.71 8.15
N ASP A 117 11.67 6.47 6.99
CA ASP A 117 11.01 5.72 5.93
C ASP A 117 10.95 4.22 6.25
N HIS A 118 10.13 3.51 5.50
CA HIS A 118 9.95 2.07 5.67
C HIS A 118 11.32 1.36 5.61
N PRO A 119 11.58 0.34 6.47
CA PRO A 119 12.85 -0.37 6.48
C PRO A 119 13.31 -0.83 5.10
N PHE A 120 12.38 -1.24 4.24
CA PHE A 120 12.63 -1.61 2.84
C PHE A 120 13.29 -0.51 2.00
N LEU A 121 12.87 0.75 2.16
CA LEU A 121 13.48 1.87 1.41
C LEU A 121 14.86 2.19 1.98
N ARG A 122 14.99 2.18 3.30
CA ARG A 122 16.26 2.46 3.99
C ARG A 122 17.35 1.49 3.59
N THR A 123 17.06 0.19 3.47
CA THR A 123 18.06 -0.80 3.03
C THR A 123 18.55 -0.55 1.61
N GLN A 124 17.79 0.16 0.77
CA GLN A 124 18.18 0.48 -0.60
C GLN A 124 18.94 1.80 -0.74
N ALA A 125 19.12 2.59 0.33
CA ALA A 125 19.76 3.91 0.25
C ALA A 125 21.15 3.87 -0.42
N GLN A 126 21.97 2.86 -0.09
CA GLN A 126 23.29 2.66 -0.70
C GLN A 126 23.22 2.37 -2.20
N ALA A 127 22.28 1.52 -2.61
CA ALA A 127 22.09 1.16 -4.01
C ALA A 127 21.61 2.35 -4.85
N VAL A 128 20.68 3.15 -4.31
CA VAL A 128 20.18 4.37 -4.96
C VAL A 128 21.30 5.40 -5.10
N TYR A 129 22.12 5.60 -4.06
CA TYR A 129 23.28 6.49 -4.13
C TYR A 129 24.29 6.07 -5.21
N ALA A 130 24.65 4.78 -5.24
CA ALA A 130 25.55 4.23 -6.24
C ALA A 130 24.99 4.36 -7.67
N TYR A 131 23.69 4.11 -7.84
CA TYR A 131 23.01 4.29 -9.13
C TYR A 131 23.06 5.74 -9.61
N LYS A 132 22.80 6.71 -8.73
CA LYS A 132 22.84 8.15 -9.08
C LYS A 132 24.25 8.60 -9.46
N LEU A 133 25.29 8.12 -8.75
CA LEU A 133 26.69 8.31 -9.14
C LEU A 133 26.99 7.74 -10.52
N ALA A 134 26.53 6.51 -10.81
CA ALA A 134 26.72 5.87 -12.11
C ALA A 134 26.02 6.62 -13.27
N GLN A 135 24.91 7.30 -12.98
CA GLN A 135 24.18 8.16 -13.92
C GLN A 135 24.76 9.58 -14.02
N ASN A 136 25.87 9.88 -13.33
CA ASN A 136 26.45 11.23 -13.22
C ASN A 136 25.50 12.29 -12.61
N ASP A 137 24.47 11.87 -11.87
CA ASP A 137 23.58 12.78 -11.13
C ASP A 137 24.19 13.14 -9.77
N LEU A 138 25.18 14.03 -9.80
CA LEU A 138 25.92 14.47 -8.60
C LEU A 138 25.00 15.15 -7.56
N LYS A 139 24.02 15.95 -8.02
CA LYS A 139 23.08 16.64 -7.13
C LYS A 139 22.12 15.65 -6.47
N GLY A 140 21.64 14.65 -7.21
CA GLY A 140 20.80 13.61 -6.66
C GLY A 140 21.56 12.72 -5.68
N ALA A 141 22.81 12.37 -5.98
CA ALA A 141 23.67 11.59 -5.09
C ALA A 141 23.94 12.35 -3.78
N GLU A 142 24.20 13.65 -3.86
CA GLU A 142 24.40 14.51 -2.67
C GLU A 142 23.18 14.51 -1.73
N ARG A 143 21.96 14.41 -2.26
CA ARG A 143 20.73 14.32 -1.45
C ARG A 143 20.58 13.00 -0.70
N GLU A 144 21.04 11.89 -1.25
CA GLU A 144 20.97 10.56 -0.59
C GLU A 144 22.14 10.31 0.37
N ARG A 145 23.24 11.06 0.20
CA ARG A 145 24.47 10.94 0.98
C ARG A 145 24.25 10.89 2.50
N PRO A 146 23.39 11.74 3.11
CA PRO A 146 23.21 11.74 4.56
C PRO A 146 22.70 10.41 5.13
N GLU A 147 21.75 9.75 4.47
CA GLU A 147 21.23 8.46 4.97
C GLU A 147 22.26 7.34 4.76
N VAL A 148 23.01 7.36 3.65
CA VAL A 148 24.10 6.40 3.39
C VAL A 148 25.20 6.52 4.43
N GLU A 149 25.67 7.73 4.70
CA GLU A 149 26.69 8.01 5.73
C GLU A 149 26.19 7.63 7.12
N SER A 150 24.90 7.85 7.42
CA SER A 150 24.32 7.50 8.72
C SER A 150 24.32 6.00 8.98
N GLN A 151 24.07 5.19 7.94
CA GLN A 151 24.01 3.72 8.02
C GLN A 151 25.39 3.08 8.11
N MET A 152 26.44 3.78 7.67
CA MET A 152 27.80 3.31 7.83
C MET A 152 28.27 3.52 9.28
N ARG A 153 28.97 2.52 9.79
CA ARG A 153 29.65 2.61 11.07
C ARG A 153 30.88 3.51 10.92
N ARG A 154 31.07 4.44 11.85
CA ARG A 154 32.20 5.36 11.80
C ARG A 154 33.49 4.65 12.25
N PRO A 155 34.66 5.05 11.73
CA PRO A 155 35.93 4.50 12.20
C PRO A 155 36.08 4.69 13.71
N GLY A 156 36.32 3.60 14.45
CA GLY A 156 36.49 3.62 15.92
C GLY A 156 35.20 3.66 16.75
N GLU A 157 34.02 3.66 16.12
CA GLU A 157 32.73 3.66 16.82
C GLU A 157 32.41 2.27 17.41
N SER A 158 32.05 2.20 18.69
CA SER A 158 31.58 0.94 19.29
C SER A 158 30.21 0.55 18.73
N GLU A 159 29.83 -0.73 18.90
CA GLU A 159 28.58 -1.21 18.31
C GLU A 159 27.35 -0.61 19.03
N LEU A 160 27.46 -0.42 20.35
CA LEU A 160 26.44 0.25 21.15
C LEU A 160 26.29 1.72 20.73
N ASP A 161 27.41 2.43 20.52
CA ASP A 161 27.38 3.84 20.11
C ASP A 161 26.71 4.03 18.74
N TYR A 162 26.97 3.10 17.80
CA TYR A 162 26.33 3.10 16.49
C TYR A 162 24.80 2.96 16.61
N TYR A 163 24.31 2.00 17.40
CA TYR A 163 22.87 1.79 17.58
C TYR A 163 22.21 2.97 18.30
N GLU A 164 22.88 3.55 19.30
CA GLU A 164 22.38 4.71 20.03
C GLU A 164 22.26 5.93 19.12
N ARG A 165 23.30 6.24 18.33
CA ARG A 165 23.26 7.33 17.34
C ARG A 165 22.10 7.15 16.36
N ARG A 166 21.93 5.95 15.80
CA ARG A 166 20.81 5.65 14.88
C ARG A 166 19.45 5.75 15.55
N TYR A 167 19.34 5.43 16.84
CA TYR A 167 18.12 5.60 17.61
C TYR A 167 17.79 7.10 17.80
N GLN A 168 18.77 7.90 18.21
CA GLN A 168 18.61 9.34 18.38
C GLN A 168 18.25 10.05 17.07
N GLU A 169 18.84 9.65 15.94
CA GLU A 169 18.48 10.17 14.60
C GLU A 169 17.01 9.91 14.25
N ARG A 170 16.49 8.71 14.54
CA ARG A 170 15.07 8.37 14.33
C ARG A 170 14.15 9.15 15.25
N GLU A 171 14.51 9.27 16.53
CA GLU A 171 13.74 10.07 17.48
C GLU A 171 13.66 11.53 17.02
N LYS A 172 14.79 12.15 16.66
CA LYS A 172 14.83 13.52 16.12
C LYS A 172 13.97 13.66 14.87
N ALA A 173 14.05 12.70 13.94
CA ALA A 173 13.29 12.75 12.69
C ALA A 173 11.76 12.68 12.91
N LYS A 174 11.28 11.97 13.94
CA LYS A 174 9.84 11.95 14.32
C LYS A 174 9.31 13.34 14.68
N TYR A 175 10.13 14.19 15.32
CA TYR A 175 9.73 15.55 15.70
C TYR A 175 9.77 16.53 14.52
N VAL A 176 10.61 16.27 13.51
CA VAL A 176 10.74 17.13 12.31
C VAL A 176 9.63 16.87 11.30
N ARG A 177 9.16 15.63 11.16
CA ARG A 177 8.05 15.25 10.26
C ARG A 177 6.81 14.84 11.04
N LYS A 178 6.07 15.80 11.59
CA LYS A 178 4.60 15.66 11.68
C LYS A 178 4.02 16.25 10.40
N PRO A 179 3.73 15.46 9.35
CA PRO A 179 2.82 15.95 8.33
C PRO A 179 1.48 16.22 9.03
N ALA A 180 0.88 17.39 8.76
CA ALA A 180 -0.50 17.62 9.14
C ALA A 180 -1.33 16.48 8.54
N ILE A 181 -1.95 15.67 9.39
CA ILE A 181 -2.96 14.72 8.96
C ILE A 181 -4.02 15.58 8.28
N LYS A 182 -4.03 15.62 6.95
CA LYS A 182 -5.18 16.12 6.22
C LYS A 182 -6.29 15.13 6.53
N LYS A 183 -7.10 15.47 7.54
CA LYS A 183 -8.36 14.76 7.79
C LYS A 183 -9.18 14.82 6.50
N PRO A 184 -9.84 13.71 6.13
CA PRO A 184 -10.75 13.70 4.99
C PRO A 184 -11.87 14.73 5.14
#